data_AF-A0A536U0T5-F1
#
_entry.id   AF-A0A536U0T5-F1
#
_cell.length_a   1.000
_cell.length_b   1.000
_cell.length_c   1.000
_cell.angle_alpha   90.00
_cell.angle_beta   90.00
_cell.angle_gamma   90.00
#
_symmetry.space_group_name_H-M   'P 1'
#
loop_
_entity.id
_entity.type
_entity.pdbx_description
1 polymer ?
#
loop_
_entity_poly.entity_id
_entity_poly.type
_entity_poly.pdbx_seq_one_letter_code
_entity_poly.pdbx_strand_id
1 'polypeptide(L)' 'VDSARASMVSAEARKESRGAHDRADHQARDDANWLKHTLWYKDGDRLEYKPVHMKPLTARTIEPKVRTY' A
#
# COMPACT_ATOMS: atom_id res chain seq x y z
N VAL A 1 6.27 4.81 20.63
CA VAL A 1 7.16 5.53 19.68
C VAL A 1 7.28 4.77 18.37
N ASP A 2 7.64 3.48 18.41
CA ASP A 2 7.82 2.64 17.21
C ASP A 2 6.63 2.64 16.25
N SER A 3 5.39 2.49 16.75
CA SER A 3 4.19 2.49 15.88
C SER A 3 3.99 3.81 15.13
N ALA A 4 4.24 4.95 15.79
CA ALA A 4 4.15 6.25 15.15
C ALA A 4 5.22 6.41 14.07
N ARG A 5 6.46 5.95 14.35
CA ARG A 5 7.58 6.00 13.39
C ARG A 5 7.32 5.10 12.18
N ALA A 6 6.89 3.86 12.41
CA ALA A 6 6.52 2.92 11.36
C ALA A 6 5.44 3.50 10.42
N SER A 7 4.40 4.12 11.00
CA SER A 7 3.33 4.77 10.23
C SER A 7 3.85 5.94 9.40
N MET A 8 4.61 6.86 10.01
CA MET A 8 5.11 8.06 9.32
C MET A 8 6.09 7.72 8.19
N VAL A 9 7.04 6.82 8.43
CA VAL A 9 8.01 6.37 7.42
C VAL A 9 7.31 5.65 6.27
N SER A 10 6.37 4.76 6.58
CA SER A 10 5.62 4.02 5.54
C SER A 10 4.72 4.95 4.71
N ALA A 11 4.10 5.94 5.34
CA ALA A 11 3.22 6.90 4.67
C ALA A 11 4.01 7.85 3.76
N GLU A 12 5.18 8.33 4.20
CA GLU A 12 6.06 9.18 3.41
C GLU A 12 6.49 8.45 2.12
N ALA A 13 6.91 7.19 2.25
CA ALA A 13 7.42 6.39 1.13
C ALA A 13 6.34 5.99 0.11
N ARG A 14 5.08 5.79 0.53
CA ARG A 14 3.97 5.42 -0.37
C ARG A 14 3.45 6.64 -1.14
N LYS A 15 3.90 6.78 -2.39
CA LYS A 15 3.58 7.88 -3.32
C LYS A 15 2.32 7.56 -4.17
N GLU A 16 1.20 7.26 -3.52
CA GLU A 16 -0.15 7.11 -4.12
C GLU A 16 -1.23 7.47 -3.09
N SER A 17 -2.50 7.48 -3.50
CA SER A 17 -3.67 7.48 -2.61
C SER A 17 -4.45 6.15 -2.75
N ARG A 18 -4.73 5.49 -1.62
CA ARG A 18 -5.50 4.23 -1.57
C ARG A 18 -6.25 4.07 -0.25
N GLY A 19 -7.58 4.06 -0.33
CA GLY A 19 -8.43 3.83 0.85
C GLY A 19 -8.29 4.96 1.86
N ALA A 20 -7.75 4.67 3.05
CA ALA A 20 -7.55 5.65 4.12
C ALA A 20 -6.22 6.44 4.00
N HIS A 21 -5.28 5.98 3.17
CA HIS A 21 -4.05 6.72 2.88
C HIS A 21 -4.33 7.67 1.71
N ASP A 22 -4.40 8.96 1.99
CA ASP A 22 -4.72 10.00 1.00
C ASP A 22 -3.67 11.12 1.02
N ARG A 23 -3.22 11.48 -0.18
CA ARG A 23 -2.11 12.38 -0.43
C ARG A 23 -2.48 13.40 -1.50
N ALA A 24 -2.50 14.67 -1.11
CA ALA A 24 -2.78 15.77 -2.02
C ALA A 24 -1.75 15.87 -3.18
N ASP A 25 -0.51 15.44 -2.95
CA ASP A 25 0.57 15.40 -3.95
C ASP A 25 0.57 14.12 -4.82
N HIS A 26 -0.21 13.09 -4.45
CA HIS A 26 -0.34 11.83 -5.17
C HIS A 26 -1.77 11.28 -5.12
N GLN A 27 -2.73 12.04 -5.64
CA GLN A 27 -4.17 11.80 -5.44
C GLN A 27 -4.72 10.52 -6.09
N ALA A 28 -4.04 10.00 -7.11
CA ALA A 28 -4.50 8.84 -7.85
C ALA A 28 -4.03 7.53 -7.19
N ARG A 29 -4.86 6.49 -7.33
CA ARG A 29 -4.48 5.11 -7.03
C ARG A 29 -3.56 4.60 -8.14
N ASP A 30 -2.45 3.96 -7.75
CA ASP A 30 -1.45 3.45 -8.69
C ASP A 30 -1.26 1.94 -8.50
N ASP A 31 -2.07 1.16 -9.21
CA ASP A 31 -1.99 -0.30 -9.13
C ASP A 31 -0.73 -0.88 -9.80
N ALA A 32 -0.08 -0.14 -10.72
CA ALA A 32 1.12 -0.61 -11.39
C ALA A 32 2.32 -0.63 -10.44
N ASN A 33 2.49 0.41 -9.61
CA ASN A 33 3.62 0.52 -8.70
C ASN A 33 3.29 0.14 -7.26
N TRP A 34 2.03 0.27 -6.82
CA TRP A 34 1.67 0.25 -5.39
C TRP A 34 0.62 -0.79 -4.99
N LEU A 35 0.26 -1.72 -5.88
CA LEU A 35 -0.50 -2.93 -5.53
C LEU A 35 0.36 -3.95 -4.75
N LYS A 36 0.82 -3.52 -3.57
CA LYS A 36 1.73 -4.24 -2.68
C LYS A 36 1.55 -3.77 -1.24
N HIS A 37 1.90 -4.61 -0.29
CA HIS A 37 1.95 -4.27 1.14
C HIS A 37 3.26 -3.56 1.46
N THR A 38 3.20 -2.55 2.33
CA THR A 38 4.39 -1.93 2.94
C THR A 38 4.69 -2.65 4.25
N LEU A 39 5.94 -3.08 4.43
CA LEU A 39 6.44 -3.74 5.63
C LEU A 39 7.57 -2.89 6.18
N TRP A 40 7.44 -2.44 7.43
CA TRP A 40 8.47 -1.66 8.10
C TRP A 40 9.22 -2.54 9.11
N TYR A 41 10.54 -2.42 9.12
CA TYR A 41 11.43 -3.07 10.06
C TYR A 41 12.14 -2.00 10.89
N LYS A 42 12.16 -2.22 12.21
CA LYS A 42 12.72 -1.25 13.16
C LYS A 42 14.20 -0.96 12.93
N ASP A 43 14.96 -1.96 12.49
CA ASP A 43 16.37 -1.80 12.17
C ASP A 43 16.54 -0.90 10.94
N GLY A 44 17.13 0.27 11.16
CA GLY A 44 17.38 1.27 10.11
C GLY A 44 16.15 1.87 9.44
N ASP A 45 14.94 1.75 10.02
CA ASP A 45 13.67 2.12 9.36
C ASP A 45 13.47 1.48 7.98
N ARG A 46 14.00 0.27 7.81
CA ARG A 46 14.02 -0.37 6.51
C ARG A 46 12.62 -0.75 6.07
N LEU A 47 12.30 -0.41 4.82
CA LEU A 47 11.05 -0.80 4.18
C LEU A 47 11.28 -1.97 3.22
N GLU A 48 10.39 -2.95 3.30
CA GLU A 48 10.21 -3.94 2.25
C GLU A 48 8.79 -3.90 1.71
N TYR A 49 8.60 -4.50 0.54
CA TYR A 49 7.30 -4.59 -0.09
C TYR A 49 6.99 -6.03 -0.48
N LYS A 50 5.75 -6.44 -0.20
CA LYS A 50 5.26 -7.79 -0.55
C LYS A 50 4.09 -7.67 -1.53
N PRO A 51 4.09 -8.42 -2.63
CA PRO A 51 2.97 -8.39 -3.58
C PRO A 51 1.67 -8.85 -2.91
N VAL A 52 0.56 -8.26 -3.32
CA VAL A 52 -0.78 -8.71 -2.92
C VAL A 52 -1.06 -10.06 -3.56
N HIS A 53 -1.62 -11.00 -2.78
CA HIS A 53 -2.02 -12.30 -3.31
C HIS A 53 -3.39 -12.19 -3.98
N MET A 54 -3.41 -12.26 -5.32
CA MET A 54 -4.63 -12.05 -6.13
C MET A 54 -5.34 -13.35 -6.54
N LYS A 55 -4.79 -14.53 -6.22
CA LYS A 55 -5.27 -15.82 -6.73
C LYS A 55 -6.06 -16.59 -5.65
N PRO A 56 -7.39 -16.45 -5.56
CA PRO A 56 -8.19 -17.28 -4.67
C PRO A 56 -8.19 -18.75 -5.10
N LEU A 57 -8.48 -19.66 -4.16
CA LEU A 57 -8.44 -21.11 -4.40
C LEU A 57 -9.64 -21.63 -5.20
N THR A 58 -10.83 -21.07 -4.97
CA THR A 58 -12.11 -21.63 -5.44
C THR A 58 -12.92 -20.71 -6.34
N ALA A 59 -12.55 -19.44 -6.42
CA ALA A 59 -13.27 -18.42 -7.17
C ALA A 59 -12.38 -17.83 -8.27
N ARG A 60 -12.96 -17.06 -9.18
CA ARG A 60 -12.19 -16.23 -10.11
C ARG A 60 -11.61 -15.02 -9.37
N THR A 61 -10.43 -14.59 -9.79
CA THR A 61 -9.85 -13.31 -9.34
C THR A 61 -10.76 -12.15 -9.72
N ILE A 62 -10.91 -11.20 -8.81
CA ILE A 62 -11.57 -9.93 -9.08
C ILE A 62 -10.47 -8.93 -9.39
N GLU A 63 -10.39 -8.50 -10.65
CA GLU A 63 -9.37 -7.55 -11.08
C GLU A 63 -9.58 -6.17 -10.44
N PRO A 64 -8.50 -5.45 -10.09
CA PRO A 64 -8.60 -4.08 -9.60
C PRO A 64 -9.29 -3.19 -10.63
N LYS A 65 -10.34 -2.52 -10.20
CA LYS A 65 -11.05 -1.50 -10.98
C LYS A 65 -11.18 -0.22 -10.18
N VAL A 66 -11.49 0.89 -10.85
CA VAL A 66 -11.82 2.15 -10.18
C VAL A 66 -12.96 1.88 -9.18
N ARG A 67 -12.79 2.37 -7.95
CA ARG A 67 -13.77 2.21 -6.86
C ARG A 67 -14.57 3.50 -6.71
N THR A 68 -15.85 3.42 -7.06
CA THR A 68 -16.87 4.45 -6.82
C THR A 68 -18.00 3.82 -5.99
N TYR A 69 -18.78 4.66 -5.29
CA TYR A 69 -19.88 4.23 -4.41
C TYR A 69 -21.23 4.56 -5.00
#